data_AF-A0A964I8V9-F1
#
_entry.id   AF-A0A964I8V9-F1
#
_cell.length_a   1.000
_cell.length_b   1.000
_cell.length_c   1.000
_cell.angle_alpha   90.00
_cell.angle_beta   90.00
_cell.angle_gamma   90.00
#
_symmetry.space_group_name_H-M   'P 1'
#
loop_
_entity.id
_entity.type
_entity.pdbx_description
1 polymer ?
#
loop_
_entity_poly.entity_id
_entity_poly.type
_entity_poly.pdbx_seq_one_letter_code
_entity_poly.pdbx_strand_id
1 'polypeptide(L)'
;MSRKLLALLLLASSITNSASAADIPSSFSFHGSGYGHGVGMSQMGARSMALAGASSTQILQYFYKDVVIEPVDDSKIVRVNIGHLLTSAKISTNTNGALVQLFSGDIGDQVDAVPIAVFSSKASLNLSVLGASVVPTMSTGKKITGFAKSRNFTIRWSGTRYLSGIDALISVNHNGVTRKYRYGQMQVRAVKDPVLGYRLELTNSLRLSDEYLWGISEMPSYWPLAALRAQAIASRTYALSKAGIYRALCDCDLYGEISDQMFLGYAKELELKFGLVWKQTVLESAGLVITQEGLPITAYFFSSSGGKTELALNAWGSAKSYTQIVDDPASLDIALNPRFVAWDRVVTQPVIAAAFLLPDVVKLEVLSRNESGTVGQIRATSSAGVQFTIRGETFRSRTKIPSAYFDLVSVQN
;
A
#
# COMPACT_ATOMS: atom_id res chain seq x y z
N MET A 1 39.37 -66.47 58.71
CA MET A 1 40.46 -66.51 57.70
C MET A 1 39.96 -65.86 56.41
N SER A 2 40.76 -64.90 55.92
CA SER A 2 40.58 -64.03 54.75
C SER A 2 40.07 -64.71 53.47
N ARG A 3 39.25 -63.99 52.68
CA ARG A 3 39.32 -63.99 51.20
C ARG A 3 38.74 -62.70 50.59
N LYS A 4 39.66 -61.74 50.39
CA LYS A 4 39.79 -60.69 49.37
C LYS A 4 38.55 -60.30 48.54
N LEU A 5 38.10 -59.06 48.71
CA LEU A 5 37.30 -58.30 47.73
C LEU A 5 38.20 -57.90 46.54
N LEU A 6 37.76 -58.17 45.32
CA LEU A 6 38.33 -57.63 44.08
C LEU A 6 37.38 -56.54 43.56
N ALA A 7 37.77 -55.28 43.66
CA ALA A 7 37.01 -54.16 43.11
C ALA A 7 37.34 -54.01 41.62
N LEU A 8 36.32 -54.20 40.77
CA LEU A 8 36.40 -53.99 39.32
C LEU A 8 36.08 -52.50 39.04
N LEU A 9 37.08 -51.71 38.65
CA LEU A 9 36.84 -50.36 38.13
C LEU A 9 36.26 -50.47 36.70
N LEU A 10 34.97 -50.16 36.53
CA LEU A 10 34.43 -49.80 35.22
C LEU A 10 34.76 -48.33 34.93
N LEU A 11 35.64 -48.08 33.96
CA LEU A 11 35.73 -46.76 33.32
C LEU A 11 34.47 -46.55 32.48
N ALA A 12 33.53 -45.75 33.00
CA ALA A 12 32.46 -45.20 32.17
C ALA A 12 33.05 -44.07 31.31
N SER A 13 33.28 -44.36 30.03
CA SER A 13 33.60 -43.35 29.02
C SER A 13 32.36 -42.50 28.77
N SER A 14 32.26 -41.35 29.42
CA SER A 14 31.27 -40.32 29.10
C SER A 14 31.61 -39.71 27.74
N ILE A 15 30.98 -40.21 26.68
CA ILE A 15 30.91 -39.52 25.40
C ILE A 15 30.03 -38.29 25.63
N THR A 16 30.64 -37.15 25.95
CA THR A 16 29.94 -35.87 25.87
C THR A 16 29.75 -35.58 24.39
N ASN A 17 28.55 -35.79 23.86
CA ASN A 17 28.14 -35.15 22.63
C ASN A 17 28.15 -33.64 22.91
N SER A 18 29.23 -32.96 22.53
CA SER A 18 29.22 -31.52 22.39
C SER A 18 28.18 -31.20 21.34
N ALA A 19 26.96 -30.84 21.76
CA ALA A 19 26.00 -30.22 20.87
C ALA A 19 26.68 -28.94 20.38
N SER A 20 27.16 -28.94 19.13
CA SER A 20 27.62 -27.73 18.48
C SER A 20 26.43 -26.78 18.54
N ALA A 21 26.55 -25.69 19.30
CA ALA A 21 25.62 -24.59 19.14
C ALA A 21 25.65 -24.24 17.66
N ALA A 22 24.52 -24.37 16.97
CA ALA A 22 24.46 -23.95 15.58
C ALA A 22 24.74 -22.44 15.57
N ASP A 23 25.78 -22.02 14.86
CA ASP A 23 26.08 -20.59 14.68
C ASP A 23 24.83 -19.94 14.08
N ILE A 24 24.21 -19.05 14.84
CA ILE A 24 23.02 -18.32 14.40
C ILE A 24 23.51 -17.24 13.43
N PRO A 25 23.11 -17.29 12.15
CA PRO A 25 23.52 -16.30 11.17
C PRO A 25 23.12 -14.89 11.58
N SER A 26 23.97 -13.90 11.33
CA SER A 26 23.63 -12.49 11.50
C SER A 26 22.74 -11.96 10.37
N SER A 27 22.86 -12.49 9.15
CA SER A 27 22.05 -12.08 8.00
C SER A 27 21.98 -13.09 6.85
N PHE A 28 21.03 -12.86 5.94
CA PHE A 28 20.75 -13.69 4.76
C PHE A 28 20.76 -12.82 3.49
N SER A 29 21.48 -13.25 2.46
CA SER A 29 21.60 -12.51 1.20
C SER A 29 20.72 -13.12 0.10
N PHE A 30 19.99 -12.26 -0.60
CA PHE A 30 19.05 -12.61 -1.65
C PHE A 30 19.41 -11.87 -2.94
N HIS A 31 19.30 -12.57 -4.06
CA HIS A 31 19.35 -12.00 -5.40
C HIS A 31 18.00 -12.25 -6.07
N GLY A 32 17.51 -11.29 -6.85
CA GLY A 32 16.23 -11.45 -7.52
C GLY A 32 15.94 -10.40 -8.57
N SER A 33 14.72 -10.41 -9.09
CA SER A 33 14.22 -9.48 -10.12
C SER A 33 12.79 -9.04 -9.82
N GLY A 34 12.28 -8.05 -10.55
CA GLY A 34 10.94 -7.50 -10.35
C GLY A 34 10.74 -6.71 -9.06
N TYR A 35 9.58 -6.05 -8.97
CA TYR A 35 9.15 -5.27 -7.81
C TYR A 35 7.62 -5.32 -7.67
N GLY A 36 7.17 -5.82 -6.52
CA GLY A 36 5.75 -6.01 -6.22
C GLY A 36 5.33 -7.48 -6.17
N HIS A 37 4.02 -7.70 -6.10
CA HIS A 37 3.43 -9.02 -5.84
C HIS A 37 3.24 -9.89 -7.10
N GLY A 38 3.47 -9.35 -8.29
CA GLY A 38 3.43 -10.12 -9.55
C GLY A 38 2.05 -10.39 -10.14
N VAL A 39 0.95 -10.02 -9.48
CA VAL A 39 -0.43 -10.40 -9.87
C VAL A 39 -1.11 -9.29 -10.69
N GLY A 40 -1.71 -9.66 -11.84
CA GLY A 40 -2.47 -8.74 -12.69
C GLY A 40 -1.58 -7.91 -13.62
N MET A 41 -1.87 -6.62 -13.79
CA MET A 41 -1.16 -5.80 -14.78
C MET A 41 0.25 -5.40 -14.33
N SER A 42 1.27 -5.81 -15.09
CA SER A 42 2.63 -5.29 -14.96
C SER A 42 2.72 -3.89 -15.55
N GLN A 43 3.19 -2.91 -14.78
CA GLN A 43 3.39 -1.55 -15.29
C GLN A 43 4.46 -1.52 -16.38
N MET A 44 5.58 -2.23 -16.21
CA MET A 44 6.61 -2.34 -17.25
C MET A 44 6.11 -3.05 -18.50
N GLY A 45 5.33 -4.11 -18.33
CA GLY A 45 4.69 -4.80 -19.44
C GLY A 45 3.71 -3.90 -20.20
N ALA A 46 2.83 -3.19 -19.48
CA ALA A 46 1.90 -2.21 -20.06
C ALA A 46 2.64 -1.09 -20.82
N ARG A 47 3.76 -0.60 -20.28
CA ARG A 47 4.60 0.40 -20.96
C ARG A 47 5.16 -0.14 -22.27
N SER A 48 5.72 -1.36 -22.25
CA SER A 48 6.32 -1.99 -23.44
C SER A 48 5.27 -2.24 -24.52
N MET A 49 4.11 -2.81 -24.14
CA MET A 49 3.00 -3.02 -25.07
C MET A 49 2.51 -1.71 -25.68
N ALA A 50 2.40 -0.64 -24.89
CA ALA A 50 2.01 0.68 -25.39
C ALA A 50 3.04 1.27 -26.35
N LEU A 51 4.35 1.08 -26.09
CA LEU A 51 5.42 1.47 -27.03
C LEU A 51 5.36 0.67 -28.34
N ALA A 52 4.89 -0.58 -28.27
CA ALA A 52 4.63 -1.42 -29.44
C ALA A 52 3.29 -1.11 -30.15
N GLY A 53 2.56 -0.08 -29.71
CA GLY A 53 1.32 0.38 -30.35
C GLY A 53 0.03 -0.29 -29.84
N ALA A 54 0.09 -1.09 -28.78
CA ALA A 54 -1.11 -1.66 -28.19
C ALA A 54 -2.02 -0.58 -27.56
N SER A 55 -3.32 -0.73 -27.76
CA SER A 55 -4.36 0.06 -27.07
C SER A 55 -4.45 -0.31 -25.58
N SER A 56 -5.06 0.57 -24.78
CA SER A 56 -5.34 0.26 -23.37
C SER A 56 -6.20 -0.99 -23.18
N THR A 57 -7.16 -1.23 -24.07
CA THR A 57 -8.02 -2.42 -24.02
C THR A 57 -7.21 -3.70 -24.25
N GLN A 58 -6.32 -3.71 -25.26
CA GLN A 58 -5.43 -4.85 -25.52
C GLN A 58 -4.47 -5.11 -24.35
N ILE A 59 -3.93 -4.05 -23.75
CA ILE A 59 -3.07 -4.15 -22.55
C ILE A 59 -3.86 -4.83 -21.41
N LEU A 60 -5.05 -4.35 -21.11
CA LEU A 60 -5.86 -4.90 -20.02
C LEU A 60 -6.29 -6.34 -20.29
N GLN A 61 -6.76 -6.65 -21.49
CA GLN A 61 -7.17 -8.01 -21.87
C GLN A 61 -5.99 -9.00 -21.92
N TYR A 62 -4.76 -8.52 -22.10
CA TYR A 62 -3.56 -9.34 -21.98
C TYR A 62 -3.31 -9.77 -20.53
N PHE A 63 -3.43 -8.84 -19.57
CA PHE A 63 -3.11 -9.11 -18.17
C PHE A 63 -4.27 -9.70 -17.36
N TYR A 64 -5.51 -9.49 -17.79
CA TYR A 64 -6.71 -9.98 -17.09
C TYR A 64 -7.49 -10.94 -17.99
N LYS A 65 -7.80 -12.12 -17.45
CA LYS A 65 -8.42 -13.23 -18.18
C LYS A 65 -9.96 -13.12 -18.15
N ASP A 66 -10.60 -13.39 -19.29
CA ASP A 66 -12.06 -13.47 -19.40
C ASP A 66 -12.76 -12.21 -18.83
N VAL A 67 -12.27 -11.04 -19.23
CA VAL A 67 -12.80 -9.73 -18.80
C VAL A 67 -13.36 -8.92 -19.96
N VAL A 68 -14.26 -7.99 -19.63
CA VAL A 68 -14.80 -6.97 -20.54
C VAL A 68 -14.36 -5.59 -20.06
N ILE A 69 -14.03 -4.71 -21.01
CA ILE A 69 -13.78 -3.29 -20.71
C ILE A 69 -15.02 -2.51 -21.12
N GLU A 70 -15.78 -2.03 -20.14
CA GLU A 70 -17.09 -1.42 -20.38
C GLU A 70 -17.32 -0.20 -19.48
N PRO A 71 -18.19 0.74 -19.90
CA PRO A 71 -18.60 1.84 -19.05
C PRO A 71 -19.55 1.36 -17.95
N VAL A 72 -19.34 1.82 -16.72
CA VAL A 72 -20.26 1.64 -15.60
C VAL A 72 -20.50 2.97 -14.88
N ASP A 73 -21.52 2.99 -14.02
CA ASP A 73 -21.70 4.09 -13.07
C ASP A 73 -20.57 4.12 -12.04
N ASP A 74 -19.81 5.21 -12.04
CA ASP A 74 -18.69 5.46 -11.14
C ASP A 74 -18.91 6.70 -10.25
N SER A 75 -20.17 7.11 -10.06
CA SER A 75 -20.56 8.30 -9.27
C SER A 75 -20.35 8.16 -7.75
N LYS A 76 -19.79 7.04 -7.29
CA LYS A 76 -19.58 6.77 -5.87
C LYS A 76 -18.63 7.78 -5.25
N ILE A 77 -18.86 8.10 -3.98
CA ILE A 77 -17.90 8.80 -3.14
C ILE A 77 -17.08 7.77 -2.41
N VAL A 78 -15.75 7.88 -2.50
CA VAL A 78 -14.80 7.03 -1.77
C VAL A 78 -14.16 7.80 -0.64
N ARG A 79 -14.08 7.17 0.54
CA ARG A 79 -13.34 7.67 1.68
C ARG A 79 -11.93 7.11 1.68
N VAL A 80 -10.96 7.95 1.36
CA VAL A 80 -9.54 7.57 1.26
C VAL A 80 -8.80 7.96 2.52
N ASN A 81 -8.17 7.01 3.21
CA ASN A 81 -7.30 7.32 4.33
C ASN A 81 -6.02 8.02 3.83
N ILE A 82 -5.78 9.21 4.35
CA ILE A 82 -4.63 10.06 4.01
C ILE A 82 -3.72 10.31 5.22
N GLY A 83 -3.93 9.57 6.31
CA GLY A 83 -3.22 9.69 7.57
C GLY A 83 -3.67 8.63 8.54
N HIS A 84 -2.88 7.54 8.64
CA HIS A 84 -3.20 6.35 9.42
C HIS A 84 -2.46 6.31 10.75
N LEU A 85 -3.15 5.90 11.83
CA LEU A 85 -2.59 5.72 13.18
C LEU A 85 -1.83 6.95 13.71
N LEU A 86 -2.31 8.15 13.40
CA LEU A 86 -1.62 9.39 13.77
C LEU A 86 -1.84 9.77 15.24
N THR A 87 -0.87 10.46 15.84
CA THR A 87 -1.05 11.10 17.16
C THR A 87 -1.52 12.55 17.01
N SER A 88 -1.10 13.21 15.93
CA SER A 88 -1.51 14.56 15.59
C SER A 88 -1.48 14.81 14.08
N ALA A 89 -2.20 15.84 13.65
CA ALA A 89 -2.17 16.36 12.29
C ALA A 89 -2.38 17.88 12.31
N LYS A 90 -1.82 18.59 11.33
CA LYS A 90 -2.00 20.02 11.14
C LYS A 90 -2.55 20.30 9.75
N ILE A 91 -3.57 21.15 9.67
CA ILE A 91 -4.24 21.55 8.44
C ILE A 91 -4.13 23.06 8.29
N SER A 92 -3.67 23.50 7.13
CA SER A 92 -3.53 24.92 6.80
C SER A 92 -3.73 25.16 5.31
N THR A 93 -3.87 26.41 4.91
CA THR A 93 -3.86 26.81 3.50
C THR A 93 -2.98 28.03 3.33
N ASN A 94 -2.33 28.16 2.17
CA ASN A 94 -1.63 29.38 1.78
C ASN A 94 -2.37 30.11 0.64
N THR A 95 -3.52 29.59 0.19
CA THR A 95 -4.32 30.23 -0.84
C THR A 95 -4.97 31.49 -0.29
N ASN A 96 -4.66 32.65 -0.88
CA ASN A 96 -5.25 33.92 -0.47
C ASN A 96 -6.76 33.94 -0.75
N GLY A 97 -7.55 34.43 0.21
CA GLY A 97 -9.02 34.44 0.13
C GLY A 97 -9.71 33.08 0.31
N ALA A 98 -8.96 32.00 0.55
CA ALA A 98 -9.54 30.71 0.85
C ALA A 98 -10.25 30.69 2.21
N LEU A 99 -11.37 29.96 2.27
CA LEU A 99 -12.11 29.68 3.50
C LEU A 99 -12.02 28.18 3.82
N VAL A 100 -11.79 27.88 5.09
CA VAL A 100 -11.81 26.52 5.65
C VAL A 100 -12.76 26.49 6.83
N GLN A 101 -13.65 25.52 6.85
CA GLN A 101 -14.71 25.35 7.84
C GLN A 101 -14.51 24.06 8.62
N LEU A 102 -14.63 24.12 9.94
CA LEU A 102 -14.62 22.98 10.85
C LEU A 102 -16.03 22.70 11.34
N PHE A 103 -16.45 21.44 11.31
CA PHE A 103 -17.73 20.97 11.81
C PHE A 103 -17.52 19.89 12.86
N SER A 104 -18.32 19.91 13.92
CA SER A 104 -18.41 18.77 14.85
C SER A 104 -19.24 17.66 14.19
N GLY A 105 -18.78 16.41 14.23
CA GLY A 105 -19.49 15.29 13.62
C GLY A 105 -18.87 14.80 12.30
N ASP A 106 -19.41 13.66 11.83
CA ASP A 106 -19.16 13.10 10.50
C ASP A 106 -20.29 13.58 9.57
N ILE A 107 -20.03 14.64 8.80
CA ILE A 107 -21.03 15.29 7.95
C ILE A 107 -20.99 14.64 6.57
N GLY A 108 -22.11 14.01 6.20
CA GLY A 108 -22.28 13.34 4.91
C GLY A 108 -22.25 14.30 3.72
N ASP A 109 -22.22 13.73 2.52
CA ASP A 109 -22.37 14.48 1.27
C ASP A 109 -23.72 15.21 1.23
N GLN A 110 -23.72 16.48 0.78
CA GLN A 110 -24.93 17.31 0.65
C GLN A 110 -25.71 17.55 1.95
N VAL A 111 -25.12 17.27 3.11
CA VAL A 111 -25.69 17.66 4.40
C VAL A 111 -25.23 19.07 4.75
N ASP A 112 -26.20 19.96 4.96
CA ASP A 112 -25.97 21.27 5.53
C ASP A 112 -25.73 21.17 7.04
N ALA A 113 -24.70 21.86 7.50
CA ALA A 113 -24.35 21.96 8.90
C ALA A 113 -23.81 23.35 9.19
N VAL A 114 -23.85 23.76 10.45
CA VAL A 114 -23.27 25.04 10.88
C VAL A 114 -21.82 24.80 11.30
N PRO A 115 -20.83 25.51 10.74
CA PRO A 115 -19.45 25.36 11.15
C PRO A 115 -19.23 25.88 12.57
N ILE A 116 -18.46 25.16 13.37
CA ILE A 116 -18.03 25.58 14.70
C ILE A 116 -16.82 26.53 14.64
N ALA A 117 -16.11 26.55 13.51
CA ALA A 117 -15.03 27.47 13.24
C ALA A 117 -14.87 27.72 11.74
N VAL A 118 -14.42 28.92 11.37
CA VAL A 118 -14.04 29.29 10.01
C VAL A 118 -12.68 30.00 10.05
N PHE A 119 -11.77 29.63 9.15
CA PHE A 119 -10.43 30.21 9.10
C PHE A 119 -9.87 30.31 7.67
N SER A 120 -8.77 31.03 7.51
CA SER A 120 -8.12 31.32 6.22
C SER A 120 -6.59 31.22 6.32
N SER A 121 -5.86 31.71 5.32
CA SER A 121 -4.42 31.45 5.10
C SER A 121 -3.42 31.92 6.16
N LYS A 122 -3.89 32.61 7.21
CA LYS A 122 -3.07 33.04 8.36
C LYS A 122 -3.26 32.17 9.61
N ALA A 123 -4.10 31.16 9.51
CA ALA A 123 -4.44 30.26 10.60
C ALA A 123 -4.19 28.80 10.24
N SER A 124 -4.04 27.96 11.25
CA SER A 124 -3.93 26.52 11.10
C SER A 124 -4.77 25.80 12.13
N LEU A 125 -5.37 24.69 11.72
CA LEU A 125 -6.08 23.76 12.58
C LEU A 125 -5.12 22.64 12.99
N ASN A 126 -4.89 22.47 14.27
CA ASN A 126 -4.13 21.37 14.85
C ASN A 126 -5.09 20.38 15.49
N LEU A 127 -4.89 19.11 15.20
CA LEU A 127 -5.70 17.99 15.64
C LEU A 127 -4.82 17.06 16.45
N SER A 128 -5.30 16.64 17.63
CA SER A 128 -4.63 15.66 18.48
C SER A 128 -5.66 14.65 19.02
N VAL A 129 -5.20 13.47 19.43
CA VAL A 129 -6.07 12.45 20.05
C VAL A 129 -5.90 12.44 21.57
N LEU A 130 -7.01 12.37 22.30
CA LEU A 130 -7.07 12.17 23.74
C LEU A 130 -8.14 11.13 24.06
N GLY A 131 -7.72 9.90 24.33
CA GLY A 131 -8.64 8.76 24.47
C GLY A 131 -9.51 8.62 23.22
N ALA A 132 -10.82 8.42 23.41
CA ALA A 132 -11.78 8.25 22.31
C ALA A 132 -12.18 9.57 21.60
N SER A 133 -11.45 10.67 21.81
CA SER A 133 -11.81 11.99 21.27
C SER A 133 -10.66 12.63 20.51
N VAL A 134 -11.03 13.36 19.46
CA VAL A 134 -10.19 14.32 18.76
C VAL A 134 -10.31 15.67 19.47
N VAL A 135 -9.18 16.34 19.68
CA VAL A 135 -9.06 17.65 20.30
C VAL A 135 -8.56 18.65 19.25
N PRO A 136 -9.45 19.45 18.65
CA PRO A 136 -9.08 20.49 17.71
C PRO A 136 -8.67 21.78 18.42
N THR A 137 -7.60 22.40 17.91
CA THR A 137 -7.17 23.75 18.30
C THR A 137 -6.82 24.55 17.05
N MET A 138 -7.13 25.83 17.03
CA MET A 138 -6.77 26.73 15.94
C MET A 138 -5.68 27.70 16.41
N SER A 139 -4.61 27.80 15.63
CA SER A 139 -3.51 28.73 15.87
C SER A 139 -3.52 29.83 14.81
N THR A 140 -3.60 31.09 15.24
CA THR A 140 -3.49 32.28 14.41
C THR A 140 -2.38 33.16 14.96
N GLY A 141 -1.19 33.11 14.33
CA GLY A 141 0.02 33.68 14.93
C GLY A 141 0.33 33.03 16.29
N LYS A 142 0.41 33.84 17.35
CA LYS A 142 0.64 33.36 18.73
C LYS A 142 -0.65 32.97 19.46
N LYS A 143 -1.83 33.33 18.95
CA LYS A 143 -3.11 33.05 19.60
C LYS A 143 -3.55 31.62 19.29
N ILE A 144 -3.88 30.85 20.33
CA ILE A 144 -4.45 29.51 20.24
C ILE A 144 -5.89 29.55 20.75
N THR A 145 -6.81 28.94 20.03
CA THR A 145 -8.23 28.81 20.41
C THR A 145 -8.60 27.33 20.37
N GLY A 146 -9.05 26.77 21.49
CA GLY A 146 -9.52 25.40 21.57
C GLY A 146 -11.02 25.29 21.29
N PHE A 147 -11.46 24.16 20.77
CA PHE A 147 -12.88 23.84 20.62
C PHE A 147 -13.23 22.59 21.43
N ALA A 148 -14.54 22.37 21.63
CA ALA A 148 -15.03 21.18 22.32
C ALA A 148 -14.51 19.91 21.63
N LYS A 149 -14.01 18.94 22.41
CA LYS A 149 -13.57 17.64 21.90
C LYS A 149 -14.78 16.81 21.45
N SER A 150 -14.60 16.04 20.38
CA SER A 150 -15.60 15.11 19.85
C SER A 150 -14.92 13.86 19.32
N ARG A 151 -15.67 12.78 19.08
CA ARG A 151 -15.13 11.56 18.48
C ARG A 151 -14.68 11.78 17.02
N ASN A 152 -15.35 12.69 16.32
CA ASN A 152 -15.08 13.00 14.92
C ASN A 152 -15.37 14.47 14.57
N PHE A 153 -14.71 14.92 13.52
CA PHE A 153 -14.89 16.24 12.91
C PHE A 153 -14.87 16.13 11.39
N THR A 154 -15.53 17.08 10.73
CA THR A 154 -15.48 17.25 9.28
C THR A 154 -14.89 18.61 8.91
N ILE A 155 -14.13 18.66 7.83
CA ILE A 155 -13.44 19.86 7.35
C ILE A 155 -13.78 20.06 5.88
N ARG A 156 -14.33 21.23 5.56
CA ARG A 156 -14.66 21.65 4.18
C ARG A 156 -13.90 22.92 3.83
N TRP A 157 -13.60 23.12 2.56
CA TRP A 157 -12.87 24.31 2.10
C TRP A 157 -13.36 24.81 0.74
N SER A 158 -13.09 26.10 0.48
CA SER A 158 -13.58 26.81 -0.69
C SER A 158 -13.05 26.25 -2.00
N GLY A 159 -13.84 26.41 -3.06
CA GLY A 159 -13.52 25.92 -4.40
C GLY A 159 -13.77 24.41 -4.57
N THR A 160 -14.50 23.80 -3.65
CA THR A 160 -14.93 22.39 -3.73
C THR A 160 -16.43 22.31 -3.92
N ARG A 161 -16.94 21.10 -4.19
CA ARG A 161 -18.38 20.81 -4.21
C ARG A 161 -19.10 21.02 -2.87
N TYR A 162 -18.34 21.24 -1.79
CA TYR A 162 -18.88 21.41 -0.44
C TYR A 162 -18.88 22.87 0.03
N LEU A 163 -18.08 23.73 -0.60
CA LEU A 163 -18.01 25.15 -0.28
C LEU A 163 -17.56 25.91 -1.52
N SER A 164 -18.45 26.74 -2.05
CA SER A 164 -18.13 27.65 -3.16
C SER A 164 -17.07 28.68 -2.75
N GLY A 165 -16.31 29.17 -3.73
CA GLY A 165 -15.30 30.21 -3.52
C GLY A 165 -14.02 29.92 -4.30
N ILE A 166 -12.91 30.51 -3.86
CA ILE A 166 -11.61 30.32 -4.49
C ILE A 166 -11.13 28.89 -4.33
N ASP A 167 -10.56 28.36 -5.41
CA ASP A 167 -9.81 27.10 -5.53
C ASP A 167 -8.69 26.98 -4.49
N ALA A 168 -9.05 26.53 -3.29
CA ALA A 168 -8.11 26.45 -2.19
C ALA A 168 -7.27 25.18 -2.23
N LEU A 169 -5.99 25.33 -1.87
CA LEU A 169 -5.06 24.21 -1.72
C LEU A 169 -4.77 23.98 -0.24
N ILE A 170 -5.29 22.88 0.29
CA ILE A 170 -5.15 22.49 1.68
C ILE A 170 -3.85 21.73 1.87
N SER A 171 -3.00 22.20 2.77
CA SER A 171 -1.82 21.50 3.23
C SER A 171 -2.17 20.72 4.50
N VAL A 172 -1.92 19.42 4.47
CA VAL A 172 -2.01 18.53 5.63
C VAL A 172 -0.60 18.11 5.98
N ASN A 173 -0.18 18.40 7.21
CA ASN A 173 1.10 17.96 7.75
C ASN A 173 0.86 16.95 8.88
N HIS A 174 1.52 15.80 8.79
CA HIS A 174 1.61 14.83 9.87
C HIS A 174 2.94 14.08 9.73
N ASN A 175 3.53 13.67 10.87
CA ASN A 175 4.82 12.95 10.90
C ASN A 175 5.94 13.64 10.09
N GLY A 176 5.95 14.98 10.05
CA GLY A 176 6.95 15.76 9.29
C GLY A 176 6.74 15.82 7.78
N VAL A 177 5.73 15.13 7.23
CA VAL A 177 5.40 15.12 5.80
C VAL A 177 4.21 16.04 5.54
N THR A 178 4.33 16.92 4.55
CA THR A 178 3.21 17.76 4.07
C THR A 178 2.70 17.26 2.72
N ARG A 179 1.42 16.90 2.65
CA ARG A 179 0.70 16.64 1.40
C ARG A 179 -0.33 17.73 1.13
N LYS A 180 -0.65 17.94 -0.15
CA LYS A 180 -1.55 19.01 -0.61
C LYS A 180 -2.79 18.41 -1.27
N TYR A 181 -3.95 18.95 -0.95
CA TYR A 181 -5.25 18.47 -1.41
C TYR A 181 -6.10 19.63 -1.93
N ARG A 182 -6.69 19.42 -3.12
CA ARG A 182 -7.52 20.41 -3.81
C ARG A 182 -9.01 20.07 -3.72
N TYR A 183 -9.35 18.79 -3.71
CA TYR A 183 -10.74 18.30 -3.78
C TYR A 183 -11.14 17.47 -2.57
N GLY A 184 -12.45 17.30 -2.43
CA GLY A 184 -13.08 16.51 -1.38
C GLY A 184 -13.45 17.32 -0.14
N GLN A 185 -13.77 16.57 0.92
CA GLN A 185 -13.88 17.04 2.30
C GLN A 185 -13.11 16.05 3.18
N MET A 186 -12.55 16.53 4.29
CA MET A 186 -11.79 15.66 5.18
C MET A 186 -12.60 15.28 6.42
N GLN A 187 -12.45 14.04 6.86
CA GLN A 187 -12.92 13.58 8.15
C GLN A 187 -11.73 13.23 9.05
N VAL A 188 -11.88 13.54 10.33
CA VAL A 188 -10.91 13.18 11.38
C VAL A 188 -11.65 12.38 12.43
N ARG A 189 -11.15 11.20 12.77
CA ARG A 189 -11.80 10.32 13.76
C ARG A 189 -10.78 9.72 14.72
N ALA A 190 -11.14 9.64 16.00
CA ALA A 190 -10.42 8.82 16.96
C ALA A 190 -10.84 7.35 16.81
N VAL A 191 -9.90 6.48 16.44
CA VAL A 191 -10.10 5.04 16.24
C VAL A 191 -9.21 4.27 17.23
N LYS A 192 -9.74 3.19 17.80
CA LYS A 192 -8.99 2.34 18.73
C LYS A 192 -8.20 1.29 17.97
N ASP A 193 -6.88 1.44 17.95
CA ASP A 193 -5.97 0.39 17.51
C ASP A 193 -5.79 -0.67 18.62
N PRO A 194 -5.73 -1.97 18.30
CA PRO A 194 -5.59 -3.04 19.29
C PRO A 194 -4.30 -2.98 20.12
N VAL A 195 -3.21 -2.41 19.57
CA VAL A 195 -1.88 -2.41 20.18
C VAL A 195 -1.53 -1.01 20.71
N LEU A 196 -1.78 0.02 19.90
CA LEU A 196 -1.35 1.39 20.14
C LEU A 196 -2.36 2.23 20.92
N GLY A 197 -3.57 1.71 21.15
CA GLY A 197 -4.68 2.43 21.75
C GLY A 197 -5.33 3.40 20.77
N TYR A 198 -5.91 4.50 21.25
CA TYR A 198 -6.57 5.44 20.35
C TYR A 198 -5.56 6.23 19.50
N ARG A 199 -5.86 6.33 18.20
CA ARG A 199 -5.14 7.10 17.19
C ARG A 199 -6.10 7.90 16.32
N LEU A 200 -5.58 8.90 15.63
CA LEU A 200 -6.29 9.68 14.63
C LEU A 200 -6.22 8.97 13.28
N GLU A 201 -7.39 8.77 12.69
CA GLU A 201 -7.54 8.50 11.27
C GLU A 201 -7.98 9.79 10.58
N LEU A 202 -7.24 10.18 9.55
CA LEU A 202 -7.57 11.30 8.68
C LEU A 202 -7.93 10.76 7.31
N THR A 203 -9.14 11.05 6.85
CA THR A 203 -9.63 10.60 5.54
C THR A 203 -10.10 11.75 4.68
N ASN A 204 -10.11 11.55 3.36
CA ASN A 204 -10.62 12.47 2.37
C ASN A 204 -11.72 11.79 1.55
N SER A 205 -12.92 12.35 1.59
CA SER A 205 -14.07 11.87 0.81
C SER A 205 -14.08 12.53 -0.57
N LEU A 206 -13.97 11.72 -1.62
CA LEU A 206 -13.70 12.15 -3.00
C LEU A 206 -14.67 11.48 -3.97
N ARG A 207 -15.09 12.18 -5.03
CA ARG A 207 -15.72 11.53 -6.18
C ARG A 207 -14.74 10.53 -6.80
N LEU A 208 -15.18 9.29 -6.98
CA LEU A 208 -14.36 8.24 -7.57
C LEU A 208 -14.06 8.54 -9.04
N SER A 209 -15.06 9.00 -9.79
CA SER A 209 -14.98 9.26 -11.23
C SER A 209 -13.82 10.17 -11.66
N ASP A 210 -13.42 11.12 -10.79
CA ASP A 210 -12.43 12.15 -11.10
C ASP A 210 -11.52 12.54 -9.92
N GLU A 211 -12.06 13.13 -8.84
CA GLU A 211 -11.29 13.72 -7.74
C GLU A 211 -10.28 12.74 -7.11
N TYR A 212 -10.69 11.48 -6.97
CA TYR A 212 -9.82 10.40 -6.52
C TYR A 212 -8.76 10.04 -7.56
N LEU A 213 -9.18 9.77 -8.79
CA LEU A 213 -8.30 9.29 -9.86
C LEU A 213 -7.26 10.33 -10.27
N TRP A 214 -7.57 11.62 -10.22
CA TRP A 214 -6.60 12.68 -10.47
C TRP A 214 -5.43 12.69 -9.48
N GLY A 215 -5.63 12.17 -8.26
CA GLY A 215 -4.59 12.05 -7.25
C GLY A 215 -3.85 10.71 -7.21
N ILE A 216 -4.22 9.74 -8.06
CA ILE A 216 -3.55 8.44 -8.17
C ILE A 216 -2.16 8.61 -8.78
N SER A 217 -1.14 8.10 -8.08
CA SER A 217 0.27 8.24 -8.45
C SER A 217 0.99 6.91 -8.51
N GLU A 218 0.45 5.98 -9.31
CA GLU A 218 1.02 4.64 -9.50
C GLU A 218 2.06 4.59 -10.61
N MET A 219 1.92 5.45 -11.61
CA MET A 219 2.73 5.42 -12.83
C MET A 219 3.26 6.81 -13.19
N PRO A 220 4.48 6.93 -13.75
CA PRO A 220 5.00 8.21 -14.20
C PRO A 220 4.17 8.77 -15.35
N SER A 221 3.73 10.02 -15.24
CA SER A 221 2.77 10.61 -16.20
C SER A 221 3.37 10.94 -17.58
N TYR A 222 4.68 10.74 -17.76
CA TYR A 222 5.36 10.85 -19.07
C TYR A 222 5.34 9.56 -19.88
N TRP A 223 4.78 8.48 -19.33
CA TRP A 223 4.66 7.19 -20.02
C TRP A 223 3.65 7.26 -21.18
N PRO A 224 3.70 6.29 -22.12
CA PRO A 224 2.78 6.27 -23.25
C PRO A 224 1.30 6.33 -22.83
N LEU A 225 0.50 7.05 -23.61
CA LEU A 225 -0.90 7.33 -23.28
C LEU A 225 -1.75 6.06 -23.11
N ALA A 226 -1.52 5.03 -23.93
CA ALA A 226 -2.25 3.76 -23.80
C ALA A 226 -1.96 3.05 -22.46
N ALA A 227 -0.73 3.12 -21.96
CA ALA A 227 -0.39 2.62 -20.63
C ALA A 227 -1.09 3.45 -19.55
N LEU A 228 -1.01 4.79 -19.63
CA LEU A 228 -1.68 5.69 -18.67
C LEU A 228 -3.19 5.43 -18.61
N ARG A 229 -3.82 5.20 -19.77
CA ARG A 229 -5.24 4.89 -19.86
C ARG A 229 -5.56 3.52 -19.26
N ALA A 230 -4.73 2.50 -19.51
CA ALA A 230 -4.86 1.19 -18.85
C ALA A 230 -4.74 1.31 -17.32
N GLN A 231 -3.78 2.09 -16.82
CA GLN A 231 -3.62 2.36 -15.39
C GLN A 231 -4.82 3.10 -14.80
N ALA A 232 -5.36 4.11 -15.48
CA ALA A 232 -6.56 4.83 -15.02
C ALA A 232 -7.78 3.91 -14.90
N ILE A 233 -8.01 3.06 -15.91
CA ILE A 233 -9.11 2.07 -15.91
C ILE A 233 -8.91 1.04 -14.80
N ALA A 234 -7.70 0.47 -14.65
CA ALA A 234 -7.40 -0.48 -13.58
C ALA A 234 -7.57 0.17 -12.19
N SER A 235 -7.11 1.41 -12.02
CA SER A 235 -7.24 2.13 -10.76
C SER A 235 -8.70 2.45 -10.41
N ARG A 236 -9.51 2.86 -11.39
CA ARG A 236 -10.96 3.05 -11.22
C ARG A 236 -11.64 1.75 -10.81
N THR A 237 -11.33 0.67 -11.50
CA THR A 237 -11.91 -0.66 -11.25
C THR A 237 -11.58 -1.14 -9.83
N TYR A 238 -10.31 -1.00 -9.41
CA TYR A 238 -9.89 -1.36 -8.06
C TYR A 238 -10.68 -0.59 -7.01
N ALA A 239 -10.74 0.74 -7.12
CA ALA A 239 -11.48 1.59 -6.20
C ALA A 239 -12.97 1.23 -6.17
N LEU A 240 -13.58 0.96 -7.32
CA LEU A 240 -14.99 0.59 -7.42
C LEU A 240 -15.29 -0.74 -6.73
N SER A 241 -14.35 -1.70 -6.78
CA SER A 241 -14.44 -2.99 -6.07
C SER A 241 -14.33 -2.86 -4.54
N LYS A 242 -13.84 -1.72 -4.03
CA LYS A 242 -13.71 -1.41 -2.60
C LYS A 242 -14.76 -0.41 -2.09
N ALA A 243 -15.31 0.40 -2.99
CA ALA A 243 -16.22 1.48 -2.65
C ALA A 243 -17.48 0.97 -1.94
N GLY A 244 -17.70 1.44 -0.70
CA GLY A 244 -18.80 1.04 0.16
C GLY A 244 -18.45 -0.09 1.14
N ILE A 245 -17.25 -0.67 1.05
CA ILE A 245 -16.74 -1.66 2.02
C ILE A 245 -15.99 -0.90 3.11
N TYR A 246 -16.74 -0.37 4.08
CA TYR A 246 -16.18 0.42 5.17
C TYR A 246 -15.27 -0.41 6.07
N ARG A 247 -14.02 0.04 6.25
CA ARG A 247 -13.04 -0.56 7.17
C ARG A 247 -12.91 0.29 8.42
N ALA A 248 -13.37 -0.26 9.54
CA ALA A 248 -13.42 0.46 10.81
C ALA A 248 -12.05 0.89 11.37
N LEU A 249 -10.98 0.14 11.09
CA LEU A 249 -9.64 0.42 11.61
C LEU A 249 -8.96 1.64 10.96
N CYS A 250 -9.35 2.01 9.75
CA CYS A 250 -8.82 3.18 9.04
C CYS A 250 -9.86 4.28 8.82
N ASP A 251 -11.11 4.05 9.25
CA ASP A 251 -12.24 4.90 8.89
C ASP A 251 -12.34 5.14 7.37
N CYS A 252 -12.15 4.11 6.55
CA CYS A 252 -11.93 4.29 5.11
C CYS A 252 -12.46 3.15 4.23
N ASP A 253 -12.71 3.47 2.96
CA ASP A 253 -12.88 2.48 1.88
C ASP A 253 -11.50 2.05 1.35
N LEU A 254 -10.57 3.01 1.20
CA LEU A 254 -9.26 2.84 0.56
C LEU A 254 -8.16 3.48 1.41
N TYR A 255 -6.99 2.87 1.50
CA TYR A 255 -5.78 3.52 1.99
C TYR A 255 -5.14 4.30 0.84
N GLY A 256 -4.67 5.51 1.09
CA GLY A 256 -3.91 6.33 0.15
C GLY A 256 -2.43 5.95 0.06
N GLU A 257 -2.11 4.69 0.35
CA GLU A 257 -0.77 4.11 0.36
C GLU A 257 -0.76 2.79 -0.43
N ILE A 258 0.42 2.19 -0.58
CA ILE A 258 0.64 0.95 -1.35
C ILE A 258 -0.12 -0.29 -0.83
N SER A 259 -0.77 -0.20 0.33
CA SER A 259 -1.67 -1.25 0.82
C SER A 259 -2.95 -1.35 -0.01
N ASP A 260 -3.39 -0.26 -0.64
CA ASP A 260 -4.42 -0.26 -1.67
C ASP A 260 -3.89 0.44 -2.93
N GLN A 261 -3.89 1.78 -2.96
CA GLN A 261 -3.40 2.56 -4.09
C GLN A 261 -2.72 3.84 -3.62
N MET A 262 -1.59 4.19 -4.23
CA MET A 262 -0.83 5.37 -3.91
C MET A 262 -1.58 6.64 -4.34
N PHE A 263 -2.17 7.33 -3.35
CA PHE A 263 -2.90 8.59 -3.54
C PHE A 263 -2.08 9.76 -2.98
N LEU A 264 -1.55 10.60 -3.88
CA LEU A 264 -0.76 11.78 -3.52
C LEU A 264 -1.59 13.08 -3.49
N GLY A 265 -2.89 12.98 -3.77
CA GLY A 265 -3.76 14.16 -3.89
C GLY A 265 -3.26 15.09 -5.01
N TYR A 266 -3.24 16.39 -4.73
CA TYR A 266 -2.95 17.41 -5.76
C TYR A 266 -1.49 17.40 -6.25
N ALA A 267 -0.58 16.71 -5.56
CA ALA A 267 0.80 16.62 -6.02
C ALA A 267 0.92 15.92 -7.38
N LYS A 268 -0.02 15.03 -7.72
CA LYS A 268 -0.06 14.37 -9.03
C LYS A 268 -0.36 15.34 -10.17
N GLU A 269 -1.36 16.20 -9.99
CA GLU A 269 -1.72 17.23 -10.96
C GLU A 269 -0.64 18.32 -11.08
N LEU A 270 0.18 18.52 -10.05
CA LEU A 270 1.30 19.48 -10.04
C LEU A 270 2.54 18.99 -10.79
N GLU A 271 2.58 17.75 -11.29
CA GLU A 271 3.67 17.28 -12.14
C GLU A 271 3.80 18.19 -13.37
N LEU A 272 4.91 18.91 -13.48
CA LEU A 272 5.10 19.90 -14.55
C LEU A 272 4.92 19.24 -15.93
N LYS A 273 4.02 19.81 -16.74
CA LYS A 273 3.54 19.29 -18.05
C LYS A 273 2.71 18.01 -17.97
N PHE A 274 3.11 17.04 -17.16
CA PHE A 274 2.52 15.69 -17.22
C PHE A 274 1.30 15.48 -16.31
N GLY A 275 1.11 16.30 -15.28
CA GLY A 275 -0.09 16.25 -14.44
C GLY A 275 -1.37 16.54 -15.25
N LEU A 276 -1.27 17.43 -16.24
CA LEU A 276 -2.36 17.71 -17.20
C LEU A 276 -2.64 16.50 -18.10
N VAL A 277 -1.60 15.79 -18.53
CA VAL A 277 -1.75 14.56 -19.34
C VAL A 277 -2.46 13.48 -18.53
N TRP A 278 -2.08 13.28 -17.27
CA TRP A 278 -2.76 12.34 -16.38
C TRP A 278 -4.22 12.70 -16.18
N LYS A 279 -4.51 13.96 -15.83
CA LYS A 279 -5.87 14.45 -15.65
C LYS A 279 -6.74 14.23 -16.88
N GLN A 280 -6.21 14.56 -18.06
CA GLN A 280 -6.88 14.34 -19.34
C GLN A 280 -7.11 12.85 -19.63
N THR A 281 -6.14 12.00 -19.31
CA THR A 281 -6.26 10.54 -19.46
C THR A 281 -7.41 9.97 -18.62
N VAL A 282 -7.58 10.46 -17.39
CA VAL A 282 -8.68 10.08 -16.51
C VAL A 282 -10.02 10.47 -17.12
N LEU A 283 -10.13 11.67 -17.69
CA LEU A 283 -11.34 12.17 -18.35
C LEU A 283 -11.69 11.38 -19.61
N GLU A 284 -10.70 11.06 -20.45
CA GLU A 284 -10.90 10.29 -21.69
C GLU A 284 -11.24 8.82 -21.45
N SER A 285 -11.06 8.33 -20.23
CA SER A 285 -11.42 6.97 -19.80
C SER A 285 -12.59 6.95 -18.82
N ALA A 286 -13.38 8.04 -18.75
CA ALA A 286 -14.50 8.18 -17.82
C ALA A 286 -15.44 6.96 -17.91
N GLY A 287 -15.84 6.43 -16.74
CA GLY A 287 -16.73 5.27 -16.62
C GLY A 287 -16.12 3.92 -17.01
N LEU A 288 -15.03 3.86 -17.78
CA LEU A 288 -14.45 2.58 -18.22
C LEU A 288 -13.82 1.82 -17.06
N VAL A 289 -14.25 0.57 -16.88
CA VAL A 289 -13.75 -0.37 -15.88
C VAL A 289 -13.50 -1.75 -16.48
N ILE A 290 -12.89 -2.65 -15.71
CA ILE A 290 -12.68 -4.04 -16.05
C ILE A 290 -13.71 -4.89 -15.30
N THR A 291 -14.59 -5.58 -16.01
CA THR A 291 -15.61 -6.43 -15.42
C THR A 291 -15.39 -7.90 -15.76
N GLN A 292 -15.86 -8.77 -14.88
CA GLN A 292 -16.06 -10.18 -15.15
C GLN A 292 -17.47 -10.52 -14.64
N GLU A 293 -18.28 -11.16 -15.49
CA GLU A 293 -19.68 -11.46 -15.17
C GLU A 293 -20.49 -10.20 -14.77
N GLY A 294 -20.20 -9.05 -15.40
CA GLY A 294 -20.87 -7.77 -15.15
C GLY A 294 -20.49 -7.08 -13.84
N LEU A 295 -19.54 -7.63 -13.07
CA LEU A 295 -19.06 -7.04 -11.82
C LEU A 295 -17.62 -6.53 -11.96
N PRO A 296 -17.27 -5.35 -11.39
CA PRO A 296 -15.89 -4.88 -11.36
C PRO A 296 -14.96 -5.88 -10.65
N ILE A 297 -13.86 -6.26 -11.29
CA ILE A 297 -12.85 -7.11 -10.67
C ILE A 297 -12.05 -6.34 -9.61
N THR A 298 -11.35 -7.03 -8.71
CA THR A 298 -10.26 -6.37 -7.96
C THR A 298 -9.03 -6.33 -8.87
N ALA A 299 -8.88 -5.22 -9.62
CA ALA A 299 -7.86 -5.02 -10.64
C ALA A 299 -6.46 -4.78 -10.03
N TYR A 300 -5.76 -5.87 -9.72
CA TYR A 300 -4.41 -5.84 -9.17
C TYR A 300 -3.38 -5.41 -10.23
N PHE A 301 -2.41 -4.58 -9.84
CA PHE A 301 -1.29 -4.19 -10.69
C PHE A 301 -0.03 -4.00 -9.84
N PHE A 302 1.13 -4.08 -10.49
CA PHE A 302 2.42 -4.02 -9.81
C PHE A 302 3.50 -3.46 -10.75
N SER A 303 4.68 -3.14 -10.21
CA SER A 303 5.70 -2.44 -10.98
C SER A 303 6.34 -3.29 -12.08
N SER A 304 6.94 -4.41 -11.71
CA SER A 304 7.64 -5.30 -12.64
C SER A 304 7.71 -6.73 -12.11
N SER A 305 7.79 -7.71 -13.01
CA SER A 305 7.87 -9.14 -12.69
C SER A 305 9.29 -9.68 -12.81
N GLY A 306 9.48 -10.98 -12.56
CA GLY A 306 10.68 -11.70 -12.95
C GLY A 306 10.62 -12.32 -14.35
N GLY A 307 9.74 -11.82 -15.23
CA GLY A 307 9.59 -12.27 -16.61
C GLY A 307 8.21 -12.84 -16.96
N LYS A 308 7.39 -13.18 -15.95
CA LYS A 308 5.98 -13.61 -16.09
C LYS A 308 5.13 -13.05 -14.95
N THR A 309 3.83 -12.89 -15.16
CA THR A 309 2.89 -12.54 -14.07
C THR A 309 2.55 -13.76 -13.21
N GLU A 310 1.86 -13.54 -12.09
CA GLU A 310 1.50 -14.55 -11.08
C GLU A 310 -0.01 -14.61 -10.83
N LEU A 311 -0.49 -15.78 -10.39
CA LEU A 311 -1.86 -16.01 -9.95
C LEU A 311 -2.09 -15.49 -8.52
N ALA A 312 -3.29 -14.95 -8.27
CA ALA A 312 -3.71 -14.60 -6.91
C ALA A 312 -3.71 -15.81 -5.95
N LEU A 313 -3.96 -17.02 -6.47
CA LEU A 313 -3.91 -18.26 -5.71
C LEU A 313 -2.50 -18.52 -5.15
N ASN A 314 -1.47 -18.32 -5.97
CA ASN A 314 -0.09 -18.58 -5.60
C ASN A 314 0.43 -17.48 -4.67
N ALA A 315 0.11 -16.21 -4.95
CA ALA A 315 0.54 -15.07 -4.14
C ALA A 315 -0.15 -15.03 -2.77
N TRP A 316 -1.48 -15.24 -2.72
CA TRP A 316 -2.28 -14.95 -1.53
C TRP A 316 -3.13 -16.14 -1.04
N GLY A 317 -3.15 -17.26 -1.75
CA GLY A 317 -3.90 -18.45 -1.36
C GLY A 317 -5.38 -18.42 -1.71
N SER A 318 -5.86 -17.38 -2.40
CA SER A 318 -7.25 -17.25 -2.84
C SER A 318 -7.29 -17.07 -4.35
N ALA A 319 -7.95 -18.00 -5.05
CA ALA A 319 -8.06 -17.93 -6.49
C ALA A 319 -8.90 -16.73 -6.94
N LYS A 320 -8.50 -16.14 -8.07
CA LYS A 320 -9.22 -15.12 -8.80
C LYS A 320 -9.18 -15.50 -10.27
N SER A 321 -10.32 -15.82 -10.85
CA SER A 321 -10.50 -16.34 -12.21
C SER A 321 -9.92 -15.41 -13.28
N TYR A 322 -9.96 -14.10 -13.05
CA TYR A 322 -9.40 -13.09 -13.95
C TYR A 322 -7.87 -12.91 -13.84
N THR A 323 -7.18 -13.61 -12.95
CA THR A 323 -5.70 -13.58 -12.87
C THR A 323 -5.10 -14.70 -13.69
N GLN A 324 -4.01 -14.42 -14.41
CA GLN A 324 -3.32 -15.39 -15.27
C GLN A 324 -1.80 -15.17 -15.26
N ILE A 325 -1.06 -16.22 -15.64
CA ILE A 325 0.38 -16.17 -15.89
C ILE A 325 0.58 -15.86 -17.37
N VAL A 326 1.07 -14.66 -17.66
CA VAL A 326 1.43 -14.21 -19.02
C VAL A 326 2.86 -13.69 -19.02
N ASP A 327 3.47 -13.69 -20.20
CA ASP A 327 4.85 -13.22 -20.36
C ASP A 327 4.95 -11.71 -20.11
N ASP A 328 6.06 -11.30 -19.49
CA ASP A 328 6.38 -9.90 -19.23
C ASP A 328 7.89 -9.68 -19.41
N PRO A 329 8.41 -9.86 -20.64
CA PRO A 329 9.83 -9.75 -20.93
C PRO A 329 10.37 -8.34 -20.66
N ALA A 330 9.52 -7.32 -20.73
CA ALA A 330 9.87 -5.92 -20.47
C ALA A 330 10.39 -5.70 -19.04
N SER A 331 9.95 -6.51 -18.08
CA SER A 331 10.45 -6.44 -16.71
C SER A 331 11.90 -6.92 -16.56
N LEU A 332 12.40 -7.72 -17.51
CA LEU A 332 13.78 -8.18 -17.57
C LEU A 332 14.65 -7.36 -18.54
N ASP A 333 14.12 -6.28 -19.10
CA ASP A 333 14.86 -5.36 -19.98
C ASP A 333 15.55 -4.27 -19.13
N ILE A 334 16.88 -4.22 -19.18
CA ILE A 334 17.71 -3.25 -18.44
C ILE A 334 17.41 -1.79 -18.84
N ALA A 335 17.02 -1.52 -20.09
CA ALA A 335 16.70 -0.18 -20.55
C ALA A 335 15.32 0.28 -20.05
N LEU A 336 14.36 -0.64 -19.95
CA LEU A 336 13.01 -0.33 -19.47
C LEU A 336 12.90 -0.37 -17.93
N ASN A 337 13.55 -1.34 -17.28
CA ASN A 337 13.48 -1.61 -15.85
C ASN A 337 14.87 -1.66 -15.16
N PRO A 338 15.71 -0.63 -15.27
CA PRO A 338 17.11 -0.67 -14.82
C PRO A 338 17.28 -0.94 -13.32
N ARG A 339 16.27 -0.61 -12.50
CA ARG A 339 16.33 -0.73 -11.03
C ARG A 339 15.97 -2.12 -10.51
N PHE A 340 15.17 -2.88 -11.27
CA PHE A 340 14.58 -4.13 -10.79
C PHE A 340 14.66 -5.26 -11.82
N VAL A 341 15.35 -5.07 -12.95
CA VAL A 341 15.77 -6.21 -13.79
C VAL A 341 16.58 -7.22 -12.97
N ALA A 342 17.40 -6.73 -12.05
CA ALA A 342 18.07 -7.48 -11.01
C ALA A 342 18.23 -6.61 -9.76
N TRP A 343 18.27 -7.24 -8.58
CA TRP A 343 18.53 -6.58 -7.30
C TRP A 343 19.19 -7.56 -6.32
N ASP A 344 19.97 -7.01 -5.40
CA ASP A 344 20.54 -7.73 -4.26
C ASP A 344 20.03 -7.13 -2.94
N ARG A 345 19.67 -7.98 -1.98
CA ARG A 345 19.21 -7.55 -0.64
C ARG A 345 19.79 -8.43 0.45
N VAL A 346 20.22 -7.78 1.53
CA VAL A 346 20.59 -8.45 2.77
C VAL A 346 19.49 -8.22 3.79
N VAL A 347 18.99 -9.30 4.38
CA VAL A 347 17.96 -9.27 5.43
C VAL A 347 18.57 -9.77 6.73
N THR A 348 18.42 -8.98 7.79
CA THR A 348 18.98 -9.31 9.11
C THR A 348 18.24 -10.48 9.75
N GLN A 349 18.92 -11.24 10.61
CA GLN A 349 18.33 -12.36 11.32
C GLN A 349 17.04 -12.00 12.06
N PRO A 350 16.94 -10.90 12.83
CA PRO A 350 15.69 -10.55 13.51
C PRO A 350 14.50 -10.38 12.57
N VAL A 351 14.72 -9.86 11.36
CA VAL A 351 13.66 -9.72 10.34
C VAL A 351 13.26 -11.07 9.77
N ILE A 352 14.23 -11.95 9.51
CA ILE A 352 13.95 -13.33 9.05
C ILE A 352 13.19 -14.10 10.13
N ALA A 353 13.65 -14.09 11.38
CA ALA A 353 13.00 -14.78 12.48
C ALA A 353 11.57 -14.25 12.72
N ALA A 354 11.39 -12.93 12.74
CA ALA A 354 10.05 -12.32 12.83
C ALA A 354 9.14 -12.72 11.65
N ALA A 355 9.68 -12.85 10.43
CA ALA A 355 8.89 -13.27 9.28
C ALA A 355 8.33 -14.70 9.42
N PHE A 356 9.00 -15.58 10.16
CA PHE A 356 8.57 -16.95 10.43
C PHE A 356 7.93 -17.15 11.81
N LEU A 357 7.83 -16.09 12.62
CA LEU A 357 7.40 -16.18 14.03
C LEU A 357 8.30 -17.13 14.87
N LEU A 358 9.59 -17.12 14.57
CA LEU A 358 10.61 -17.90 15.26
C LEU A 358 11.48 -16.97 16.13
N PRO A 359 12.13 -17.49 17.18
CA PRO A 359 13.09 -16.71 17.99
C PRO A 359 14.40 -16.45 17.22
N ASP A 360 14.80 -17.39 16.37
CA ASP A 360 15.97 -17.32 15.50
C ASP A 360 15.77 -18.22 14.28
N VAL A 361 16.63 -18.07 13.26
CA VAL A 361 16.67 -18.93 12.08
C VAL A 361 18.11 -19.29 11.77
N VAL A 362 18.43 -20.58 11.79
CA VAL A 362 19.75 -21.12 11.45
C VAL A 362 19.83 -21.67 10.02
N LYS A 363 18.67 -21.97 9.42
CA LYS A 363 18.58 -22.50 8.05
C LYS A 363 17.35 -21.95 7.33
N LEU A 364 17.53 -21.53 6.09
CA LEU A 364 16.48 -21.05 5.20
C LEU A 364 16.54 -21.79 3.87
N GLU A 365 15.41 -22.32 3.39
CA GLU A 365 15.37 -23.20 2.21
C GLU A 365 14.18 -22.87 1.31
N VAL A 366 14.44 -22.61 0.02
CA VAL A 366 13.40 -22.55 -1.02
C VAL A 366 12.97 -23.98 -1.34
N LEU A 367 11.71 -24.31 -1.06
CA LEU A 367 11.18 -25.68 -1.23
C LEU A 367 10.58 -25.90 -2.62
N SER A 368 10.01 -24.86 -3.22
CA SER A 368 9.37 -24.96 -4.53
C SER A 368 9.31 -23.60 -5.23
N ARG A 369 9.11 -23.65 -6.55
CA ARG A 369 8.80 -22.50 -7.40
C ARG A 369 7.45 -22.69 -8.09
N ASN A 370 6.72 -21.61 -8.27
CA ASN A 370 5.52 -21.60 -9.10
C ASN A 370 5.91 -21.53 -10.59
N GLU A 371 4.96 -21.79 -11.48
CA GLU A 371 5.16 -21.73 -12.93
C GLU A 371 5.69 -20.37 -13.42
N SER A 372 5.28 -19.29 -12.76
CA SER A 372 5.75 -17.92 -13.02
C SER A 372 7.24 -17.70 -12.72
N GLY A 373 7.87 -18.58 -11.94
CA GLY A 373 9.23 -18.44 -11.41
C GLY A 373 9.31 -17.88 -9.98
N THR A 374 8.21 -17.39 -9.39
CA THR A 374 8.21 -16.96 -7.98
C THR A 374 8.51 -18.13 -7.04
N VAL A 375 9.08 -17.83 -5.87
CA VAL A 375 9.19 -18.80 -4.78
C VAL A 375 7.79 -19.22 -4.32
N GLY A 376 7.46 -20.50 -4.46
CA GLY A 376 6.18 -21.06 -4.04
C GLY A 376 6.10 -21.24 -2.53
N GLN A 377 7.08 -21.95 -1.97
CA GLN A 377 7.22 -22.18 -0.53
C GLN A 377 8.66 -22.00 -0.09
N ILE A 378 8.85 -21.40 1.07
CA ILE A 378 10.14 -21.24 1.73
C ILE A 378 10.03 -21.67 3.20
N ARG A 379 11.04 -22.37 3.71
CA ARG A 379 11.07 -22.90 5.06
C ARG A 379 12.23 -22.35 5.86
N ALA A 380 11.97 -21.95 7.08
CA ALA A 380 12.97 -21.64 8.09
C ALA A 380 13.05 -22.76 9.13
N THR A 381 14.26 -23.02 9.63
CA THR A 381 14.54 -23.89 10.79
C THR A 381 15.24 -23.06 11.87
N SER A 382 14.77 -23.12 13.11
CA SER A 382 15.42 -22.49 14.27
C SER A 382 16.53 -23.35 14.86
N SER A 383 17.33 -22.78 15.75
CA SER A 383 18.37 -23.44 16.54
C SER A 383 17.84 -24.61 17.38
N ALA A 384 16.57 -24.54 17.78
CA ALA A 384 15.85 -25.61 18.48
C ALA A 384 15.27 -26.69 17.55
N GLY A 385 15.52 -26.61 16.23
CA GLY A 385 15.01 -27.55 15.24
C GLY A 385 13.54 -27.34 14.83
N VAL A 386 12.90 -26.26 15.30
CA VAL A 386 11.50 -25.95 14.94
C VAL A 386 11.46 -25.42 13.50
N GLN A 387 10.54 -25.94 12.70
CA GLN A 387 10.40 -25.57 11.29
C GLN A 387 9.07 -24.85 11.03
N PHE A 388 9.13 -23.76 10.26
CA PHE A 388 7.95 -23.10 9.71
C PHE A 388 8.09 -22.90 8.22
N THR A 389 7.00 -23.15 7.49
CA THR A 389 6.94 -22.98 6.02
C THR A 389 5.89 -21.92 5.69
N ILE A 390 6.24 -20.98 4.82
CA ILE A 390 5.36 -19.92 4.32
C ILE A 390 5.50 -19.75 2.81
N ARG A 391 4.51 -19.12 2.17
CA ARG A 391 4.57 -18.76 0.74
C ARG A 391 5.66 -17.72 0.48
N GLY A 392 6.25 -17.72 -0.72
CA GLY A 392 7.26 -16.73 -1.10
C GLY A 392 6.75 -15.28 -1.02
N GLU A 393 5.52 -14.99 -1.46
CA GLU A 393 4.95 -13.63 -1.33
C GLU A 393 4.70 -13.25 0.14
N THR A 394 4.35 -14.20 1.00
CA THR A 394 4.23 -13.94 2.44
C THR A 394 5.59 -13.59 3.04
N PHE A 395 6.64 -14.33 2.66
CA PHE A 395 8.02 -14.01 3.04
C PHE A 395 8.39 -12.62 2.56
N ARG A 396 8.20 -12.31 1.27
CA ARG A 396 8.47 -11.00 0.68
C ARG A 396 7.78 -9.86 1.42
N SER A 397 6.48 -10.00 1.69
CA SER A 397 5.71 -8.97 2.40
C SER A 397 6.22 -8.72 3.83
N ARG A 398 6.66 -9.77 4.54
CA ARG A 398 7.17 -9.67 5.92
C ARG A 398 8.61 -9.17 6.00
N THR A 399 9.47 -9.51 5.02
CA THR A 399 10.89 -9.09 5.00
C THR A 399 11.14 -7.82 4.20
N LYS A 400 10.15 -7.34 3.45
CA LYS A 400 10.23 -6.13 2.61
C LYS A 400 11.25 -6.22 1.48
N ILE A 401 11.62 -7.42 1.04
CA ILE A 401 12.38 -7.58 -0.20
C ILE A 401 11.52 -7.17 -1.42
N PRO A 402 12.13 -6.80 -2.55
CA PRO A 402 11.42 -6.25 -3.71
C PRO A 402 10.28 -7.11 -4.25
N SER A 403 10.49 -8.43 -4.41
CA SER A 403 9.54 -9.35 -5.03
C SER A 403 9.71 -10.79 -4.50
N ALA A 404 8.83 -11.70 -4.93
CA ALA A 404 8.95 -13.14 -4.70
C ALA A 404 9.79 -13.87 -5.79
N TYR A 405 10.36 -13.15 -6.77
CA TYR A 405 11.29 -13.69 -7.78
C TYR A 405 12.72 -13.58 -7.25
N PHE A 406 13.13 -14.50 -6.36
CA PHE A 406 14.45 -14.47 -5.75
C PHE A 406 15.08 -15.85 -5.57
N ASP A 407 16.39 -15.84 -5.36
CA ASP A 407 17.24 -16.94 -4.94
C ASP A 407 17.95 -16.56 -3.62
N LEU A 408 18.22 -17.58 -2.79
CA LEU A 408 19.07 -17.43 -1.60
C LEU A 408 20.53 -17.58 -2.04
N VAL A 409 21.34 -16.54 -1.82
CA VAL A 409 22.73 -16.49 -2.31
C VAL A 409 23.71 -16.97 -1.26
N SER A 410 23.58 -16.47 -0.02
CA SER A 410 24.50 -16.83 1.07
C SER A 410 23.90 -16.53 2.45
N VAL A 411 24.47 -17.19 3.45
CA VAL A 411 24.17 -17.02 4.87
C VAL A 411 25.44 -16.52 5.55
N GLN A 412 25.37 -15.37 6.22
CA GLN A 412 26.53 -14.78 6.91
C GLN A 412 26.42 -15.06 8.40
N ASN A 413 27.46 -15.67 8.98
CA ASN A 413 27.58 -15.92 10.42
C ASN A 413 27.98 -14.63 11.13
#